data_AF-A0A659UFW3-F1
#
_entry.id   AF-A0A659UFW3-F1
#
_cell.length_a   1.000
_cell.length_b   1.000
_cell.length_c   1.000
_cell.angle_alpha   90.00
_cell.angle_beta   90.00
_cell.angle_gamma   90.00
#
_symmetry.space_group_name_H-M   'P 1'
#
loop_
_entity.id
_entity.type
_entity.pdbx_description
1 polymer ?
#
loop_
_entity_poly.entity_id
_entity_poly.type
_entity_poly.pdbx_seq_one_letter_code
_entity_poly.pdbx_strand_id
1 'polypeptide(L)'
;KAWVINQQEMRQLSAEWTKTLNIKAINDNARVVELSGGNQQKVVIGKGLVQKPRIVIFDEPTRGVDVGAIAEIHQIINRLADEGLAV
;
A
#
# COMPACT_ATOMS: atom_id res chain seq x y z
N LYS A 1 -18.55 4.78 21.71
CA LYS A 1 -19.15 4.17 20.50
C LYS A 1 -18.30 2.95 20.13
N ALA A 2 -18.83 1.73 20.26
CA ALA A 2 -18.14 0.54 19.79
C ALA A 2 -18.27 0.50 18.26
N TRP A 3 -17.14 0.53 17.57
CA TRP A 3 -17.11 0.36 16.12
C TRP A 3 -17.18 -1.13 15.84
N VAL A 4 -18.22 -1.58 15.15
CA VAL A 4 -18.29 -2.95 14.65
C VAL A 4 -17.40 -3.03 13.42
N ILE A 5 -16.39 -3.89 13.46
CA ILE A 5 -15.49 -4.14 12.33
C ILE A 5 -15.95 -5.42 11.64
N ASN A 6 -16.29 -5.32 10.36
CA ASN A 6 -16.56 -6.50 9.53
C ASN A 6 -15.25 -7.18 9.13
N GLN A 7 -14.92 -8.29 9.79
CA GLN A 7 -13.70 -9.05 9.56
C GLN A 7 -13.60 -9.67 8.15
N GLN A 8 -14.74 -9.98 7.52
CA GLN A 8 -14.75 -10.55 6.17
C GLN A 8 -14.41 -9.46 5.15
N GLU A 9 -15.04 -8.29 5.27
CA GLU A 9 -14.78 -7.13 4.42
C GLU A 9 -13.33 -6.66 4.56
N MET A 10 -12.81 -6.57 5.79
CA MET A 10 -11.41 -6.19 6.05
C MET A 10 -10.42 -7.16 5.37
N ARG A 11 -10.69 -8.47 5.40
CA ARG A 11 -9.84 -9.48 4.74
C ARG A 11 -9.90 -9.37 3.22
N GLN A 12 -11.08 -9.14 2.65
CA GLN A 12 -11.23 -8.93 1.21
C GLN A 12 -10.47 -7.69 0.74
N LEU A 13 -10.60 -6.59 1.48
CA LEU A 13 -9.92 -5.34 1.19
C LEU A 13 -8.39 -5.50 1.30
N SER A 14 -7.91 -6.17 2.33
CA SER A 14 -6.49 -6.47 2.48
C SER A 14 -5.95 -7.31 1.32
N ALA A 15 -6.68 -8.36 0.92
CA ALA A 15 -6.28 -9.23 -0.18
C ALA A 15 -6.26 -8.48 -1.53
N GLU A 16 -7.26 -7.64 -1.79
CA GLU A 16 -7.33 -6.79 -2.99
C GLU A 16 -6.10 -5.88 -3.07
N TRP A 17 -5.82 -5.10 -2.03
CA TRP A 17 -4.71 -4.15 -2.03
C TRP A 17 -3.34 -4.83 -2.03
N THR A 18 -3.22 -5.99 -1.37
CA THR A 18 -2.01 -6.82 -1.42
C THR A 18 -1.69 -7.25 -2.84
N LYS A 19 -2.71 -7.67 -3.60
CA LYS A 19 -2.57 -8.03 -5.01
C LYS A 19 -2.30 -6.80 -5.88
N THR A 20 -3.07 -5.73 -5.73
CA THR A 20 -2.95 -4.50 -6.54
C THR A 20 -1.58 -3.85 -6.42
N LEU A 21 -0.98 -3.88 -5.22
CA LEU A 21 0.33 -3.31 -4.96
C LEU A 21 1.46 -4.35 -5.01
N ASN A 22 1.16 -5.61 -5.35
CA ASN A 22 2.17 -6.68 -5.40
C ASN A 22 3.00 -6.77 -4.09
N ILE A 23 2.31 -6.77 -2.95
CA ILE A 23 2.95 -6.90 -1.63
C ILE A 23 3.35 -8.36 -1.43
N LYS A 24 4.64 -8.59 -1.23
CA LYS A 24 5.21 -9.91 -0.98
C LYS A 24 5.37 -10.10 0.53
N ALA A 25 4.64 -11.08 1.06
CA ALA A 25 4.69 -11.49 2.46
C ALA A 25 4.82 -13.01 2.57
N ILE A 26 5.33 -13.50 3.70
CA ILE A 26 5.44 -14.94 3.98
C ILE A 26 4.05 -15.57 4.15
N ASN A 27 3.10 -14.80 4.70
CA ASN A 27 1.68 -15.14 4.80
C ASN A 27 0.86 -13.87 5.07
N ASP A 28 -0.47 -13.98 5.01
CA ASP A 28 -1.42 -12.87 5.18
C ASP A 28 -1.43 -12.26 6.60
N ASN A 29 -0.86 -12.96 7.59
CA ASN A 29 -0.78 -12.51 8.99
C ASN A 29 0.63 -12.01 9.37
N ALA A 30 1.55 -11.90 8.41
CA ALA A 30 2.89 -11.39 8.66
C ALA A 30 2.80 -9.97 9.23
N ARG A 31 3.62 -9.66 10.24
CA ARG A 31 3.64 -8.31 10.79
C ARG A 31 4.31 -7.39 9.77
N VAL A 32 3.78 -6.18 9.59
CA VAL A 32 4.33 -5.23 8.60
C VAL A 32 5.83 -5.00 8.80
N VAL A 33 6.31 -4.94 10.06
CA VAL A 33 7.73 -4.77 10.41
C VAL A 33 8.64 -5.90 9.90
N GLU A 34 8.08 -7.07 9.58
CA GLU A 34 8.82 -8.24 9.07
C GLU A 34 8.98 -8.20 7.54
N LEU A 35 8.29 -7.28 6.86
CA LEU A 35 8.36 -7.13 5.40
C LEU A 35 9.63 -6.36 5.01
N SER A 36 10.10 -6.51 3.75
CA SER A 36 11.15 -5.64 3.22
C SER A 36 10.68 -4.18 3.16
N GLY A 37 11.61 -3.22 3.20
CA GLY A 37 11.27 -1.79 3.18
C GLY A 37 10.33 -1.40 2.04
N GLY A 38 10.54 -1.93 0.83
CA GLY A 38 9.63 -1.71 -0.30
C GLY A 38 8.22 -2.25 -0.05
N ASN A 39 8.07 -3.43 0.56
CA ASN A 39 6.76 -3.98 0.90
C ASN A 39 6.09 -3.23 2.05
N GLN A 40 6.86 -2.77 3.05
CA GLN A 40 6.36 -1.89 4.10
C GLN A 40 5.78 -0.61 3.51
N GLN A 41 6.51 0.01 2.58
CA GLN A 41 6.05 1.22 1.92
C GLN A 41 4.78 0.99 1.10
N LYS A 42 4.69 -0.13 0.38
CA LYS A 42 3.47 -0.51 -0.34
C LYS A 42 2.27 -0.69 0.60
N VAL A 43 2.46 -1.27 1.80
CA VAL A 43 1.39 -1.34 2.80
C VAL A 43 0.91 0.05 3.22
N VAL A 44 1.82 1.00 3.45
CA VAL A 44 1.48 2.39 3.81
C VAL A 44 0.69 3.07 2.69
N ILE A 45 1.13 2.91 1.44
CA ILE A 45 0.43 3.42 0.26
C ILE A 45 -0.99 2.84 0.19
N GLY A 46 -1.13 1.51 0.26
CA GLY A 46 -2.43 0.84 0.21
C GLY A 46 -3.38 1.29 1.31
N LYS A 47 -2.87 1.49 2.53
CA LYS A 47 -3.65 2.03 3.66
C LYS A 47 -4.20 3.43 3.38
N GLY A 48 -3.48 4.27 2.63
CA GLY A 48 -3.99 5.59 2.22
C GLY A 48 -5.02 5.48 1.10
N LEU A 49 -4.72 4.68 0.07
CA LEU A 49 -5.54 4.55 -1.13
C LEU A 49 -6.86 3.81 -0.90
N VAL A 50 -6.94 2.97 0.13
CA VAL A 50 -8.17 2.25 0.50
C VAL A 50 -9.36 3.20 0.74
N GLN A 51 -9.09 4.45 1.15
CA GLN A 51 -10.09 5.49 1.37
C GLN A 51 -10.58 6.15 0.07
N LYS A 52 -10.03 5.76 -1.08
CA LYS A 52 -10.31 6.35 -2.41
C LYS A 52 -10.16 7.88 -2.38
N PRO A 53 -9.00 8.40 -1.96
CA PRO A 53 -8.78 9.85 -1.91
C PRO A 53 -8.87 10.47 -3.31
N ARG A 54 -9.14 11.78 -3.39
CA ARG A 54 -9.05 12.55 -4.64
C ARG A 54 -7.64 13.11 -4.91
N ILE A 55 -6.87 13.31 -3.84
CA ILE A 55 -5.51 13.87 -3.86
C ILE A 55 -4.68 13.05 -2.87
N VAL A 56 -3.47 12.69 -3.26
CA VAL A 56 -2.47 12.05 -2.39
C VAL A 56 -1.18 12.85 -2.48
N ILE A 57 -0.55 13.11 -1.34
CA ILE A 57 0.76 13.76 -1.28
C ILE A 57 1.76 12.74 -0.77
N PHE A 58 2.84 12.53 -1.52
CA PHE A 58 3.93 11.65 -1.12
C PHE A 58 5.11 12.47 -0.62
N ASP A 59 5.45 12.32 0.66
CA ASP A 59 6.67 12.88 1.24
C ASP A 59 7.69 11.76 1.46
N GLU A 60 8.89 11.93 0.89
CA GLU A 60 9.97 10.93 0.87
C GLU A 60 9.50 9.47 0.62
N PRO A 61 8.76 9.18 -0.47
CA PRO A 61 8.05 7.91 -0.64
C PRO A 61 8.94 6.67 -0.75
N THR A 62 10.26 6.84 -0.86
CA THR A 62 11.24 5.77 -1.04
C THR A 62 12.17 5.62 0.16
N ARG A 63 11.91 6.32 1.27
CA ARG A 63 12.76 6.25 2.46
C ARG A 63 12.74 4.87 3.09
N GLY A 64 13.91 4.31 3.38
CA GLY A 64 14.04 2.98 3.98
C GLY A 64 13.72 1.83 3.03
N VAL A 65 13.57 2.12 1.73
CA VAL A 65 13.40 1.13 0.67
C VAL A 65 14.77 0.80 0.06
N ASP A 66 15.01 -0.46 -0.30
CA ASP A 66 16.23 -0.86 -1.01
C ASP A 66 16.23 -0.32 -2.46
N VAL A 67 17.42 -0.19 -3.05
CA VAL A 67 17.60 0.40 -4.39
C VAL A 67 16.77 -0.33 -5.47
N GLY A 68 16.56 -1.64 -5.33
CA GLY A 68 15.78 -2.43 -6.27
C GLY A 68 14.28 -2.12 -6.25
N ALA A 69 13.74 -1.75 -5.09
CA ALA A 69 12.32 -1.46 -4.91
C ALA A 69 11.94 0.02 -5.14
N ILE A 70 12.91 0.94 -5.22
CA ILE A 70 12.67 2.37 -5.53
C ILE A 70 11.87 2.53 -6.83
N ALA A 71 12.29 1.85 -7.89
CA ALA A 71 11.63 1.92 -9.20
C ALA A 71 10.18 1.43 -9.15
N GLU A 72 9.90 0.38 -8.37
CA GLU A 72 8.55 -0.16 -8.20
C GLU A 72 7.63 0.85 -7.50
N ILE A 73 8.12 1.54 -6.47
CA ILE A 73 7.36 2.61 -5.80
C ILE A 73 7.05 3.76 -6.77
N HIS A 74 8.02 4.21 -7.55
CA HIS A 74 7.79 5.25 -8.57
C HIS A 74 6.79 4.80 -9.64
N GLN A 75 6.83 3.54 -10.07
CA GLN A 75 5.85 2.99 -11.02
C GLN A 75 4.44 2.99 -10.44
N ILE A 76 4.28 2.67 -9.15
CA ILE A 76 2.98 2.76 -8.47
C ILE A 76 2.49 4.21 -8.48
N ILE A 77 3.33 5.17 -8.11
CA ILE A 77 2.97 6.59 -8.06
C ILE A 77 2.56 7.10 -9.45
N ASN A 78 3.34 6.77 -10.49
CA ASN A 78 3.03 7.17 -11.86
C ASN A 78 1.70 6.56 -12.34
N ARG A 79 1.46 5.27 -12.06
CA ARG A 79 0.20 4.61 -12.41
C ARG A 79 -1.00 5.30 -11.74
N LEU A 80 -0.87 5.71 -10.49
CA LEU A 80 -1.94 6.43 -9.80
C LEU A 80 -2.23 7.79 -10.45
N ALA A 81 -1.18 8.51 -10.86
CA ALA A 81 -1.33 9.75 -11.62
C ALA A 81 -2.03 9.52 -12.97
N ASP A 82 -1.65 8.44 -13.69
CA ASP A 82 -2.26 8.05 -14.96
C ASP A 82 -3.74 7.66 -14.80
N GLU A 83 -4.12 7.09 -13.65
CA GLU A 83 -5.52 6.78 -13.28
C GLU A 83 -6.34 8.03 -12.90
N GLY A 84 -5.74 9.23 -12.97
CA GLY A 84 -6.40 10.51 -12.72
C GLY A 84 -6.43 10.91 -11.25
N LEU A 85 -5.69 10.23 -10.38
CA LEU A 85 -5.46 10.68 -9.02
C LEU A 85 -4.49 11.86 -9.04
N ALA A 86 -4.83 12.96 -8.36
CA ALA A 86 -3.88 14.03 -8.17
C ALA A 86 -2.78 13.58 -7.19
N VAL A 87 -1.54 13.64 -7.65
CA VAL A 87 -0.32 13.18 -6.97
C VAL A 87 0.66 14.34 -6.85
#